data_AF-A0A967HZU0-F1
#
_entry.id   AF-A0A967HZU0-F1
#
_cell.length_a   1.000
_cell.length_b   1.000
_cell.length_c   1.000
_cell.angle_alpha   90.00
_cell.angle_beta   90.00
_cell.angle_gamma   90.00
#
_symmetry.space_group_name_H-M   'P 1'
#
loop_
_entity.id
_entity.type
_entity.pdbx_description
1 polymer ?
#
loop_
_entity_poly.entity_id
_entity_poly.type
_entity_poly.pdbx_seq_one_letter_code
_entity_poly.pdbx_strand_id
1 'polypeptide(L)'
;ASNGSSAGVANCRCFLDLLSRAEQGIPEETLVKAELLLQNAYAPPDPGAAPSPVELMTVHRAKGLEFDVLFLPFLDWNPLSGGRGSHPPYLLERLPGSTGELLIAMAPDRRRDKSASFYQLLRKIGERKRLAEAKRIFYVAATRARRSLYLSGIVRVRNGEISPRKESPLGWLDKHYGLKQSENGELVAENNSFLDLHLNPVLTSVDPDEPAKATDLPEPLPFEPEPLPYNTVAPSQLTEKVEQLQGEEDDPYARARGTVTHRLLEYLGKEDPMPPT
;
A
#
# COMPACT_ATOMS: atom_id res chain seq x y z
N ALA A 1 -26.20 27.19 7.27
CA ALA A 1 -27.16 26.08 7.46
C ALA A 1 -26.39 24.78 7.43
N SER A 2 -26.52 23.96 8.48
CA SER A 2 -25.65 22.84 8.84
C SER A 2 -25.87 21.60 7.96
N ASN A 3 -24.87 21.22 7.15
CA ASN A 3 -24.84 19.94 6.41
C ASN A 3 -24.57 18.69 7.31
N GLY A 4 -24.65 18.82 8.63
CA GLY A 4 -24.25 17.79 9.59
C GLY A 4 -25.21 16.61 9.79
N SER A 5 -26.25 16.40 8.96
CA SER A 5 -27.29 15.39 9.21
C SER A 5 -27.34 14.22 8.21
N SER A 6 -26.46 14.16 7.21
CA SER A 6 -26.50 13.11 6.18
C SER A 6 -25.93 11.77 6.66
N ALA A 7 -24.79 11.80 7.38
CA ALA A 7 -24.10 10.59 7.84
C ALA A 7 -24.86 9.83 8.92
N GLY A 8 -25.47 10.53 9.88
CA GLY A 8 -26.31 9.89 10.90
C GLY A 8 -27.45 9.11 10.24
N VAL A 9 -28.09 9.71 9.23
CA VAL A 9 -29.16 9.06 8.47
C VAL A 9 -28.64 7.90 7.61
N ALA A 10 -27.48 8.04 6.97
CA ALA A 10 -26.85 6.96 6.19
C ALA A 10 -26.44 5.77 7.07
N ASN A 11 -25.87 6.03 8.25
CA ASN A 11 -25.52 5.00 9.22
C ASN A 11 -26.76 4.31 9.77
N CYS A 12 -27.82 5.07 10.09
CA CYS A 12 -29.11 4.50 10.49
C CYS A 12 -29.71 3.63 9.38
N ARG A 13 -29.64 4.04 8.11
CA ARG A 13 -30.12 3.22 6.98
C ARG A 13 -29.29 1.94 6.84
N CYS A 14 -27.97 2.04 6.90
CA CYS A 14 -27.10 0.87 6.86
C CYS A 14 -27.39 -0.11 8.02
N PHE A 15 -27.62 0.41 9.22
CA PHE A 15 -28.03 -0.39 10.37
C PHE A 15 -29.37 -1.10 10.13
N LEU A 16 -30.39 -0.40 9.62
CA LEU A 16 -31.69 -0.99 9.31
C LEU A 16 -31.59 -2.04 8.18
N ASP A 17 -30.75 -1.81 7.17
CA ASP A 17 -30.49 -2.80 6.11
C ASP A 17 -29.80 -4.06 6.67
N LEU A 18 -28.88 -3.91 7.62
CA LEU A 18 -28.23 -5.04 8.29
C LEU A 18 -29.23 -5.84 9.14
N LEU A 19 -30.12 -5.16 9.86
CA LEU A 19 -31.21 -5.83 10.58
C LEU A 19 -32.16 -6.57 9.64
N SER A 20 -32.54 -5.97 8.52
CA SER A 20 -33.37 -6.64 7.51
C SER A 20 -32.71 -7.89 6.94
N ARG A 21 -31.39 -7.88 6.73
CA ARG A 21 -30.63 -9.07 6.30
C ARG A 21 -30.49 -10.14 7.39
N ALA A 22 -30.51 -9.72 8.64
CA ALA A 22 -30.46 -10.60 9.80
C ALA A 22 -31.80 -11.29 10.07
N GLU A 23 -32.92 -10.70 9.64
CA GLU A 23 -34.28 -11.18 9.89
C GLU A 23 -34.48 -12.61 9.35
N GLN A 24 -34.52 -13.58 10.27
CA GLN A 24 -34.84 -14.98 10.00
C GLN A 24 -35.60 -15.57 11.19
N GLY A 25 -36.78 -16.11 10.91
CA GLY A 25 -37.49 -17.03 11.81
C GLY A 25 -37.66 -16.50 13.23
N ILE A 26 -36.92 -17.10 14.17
CA ILE A 26 -37.06 -16.87 15.61
C ILE A 26 -36.25 -15.62 16.01
N PRO A 27 -36.76 -14.78 16.94
CA PRO A 27 -36.05 -13.58 17.40
C PRO A 27 -34.60 -13.82 17.89
N GLU A 28 -34.34 -14.97 18.51
CA GLU A 28 -33.00 -15.34 19.01
C GLU A 28 -31.98 -15.54 17.87
N GLU A 29 -32.37 -16.22 16.79
CA GLU A 29 -31.52 -16.46 15.62
C GLU A 29 -31.22 -15.16 14.87
N THR A 30 -32.24 -14.30 14.75
CA THR A 30 -32.11 -12.97 14.17
C THR A 30 -31.11 -12.12 14.96
N LEU A 31 -31.13 -12.18 16.30
CA LEU A 31 -30.21 -11.42 17.16
C LEU A 31 -28.76 -11.88 16.99
N VAL A 32 -28.52 -13.19 17.03
CA VAL A 32 -27.17 -13.76 16.84
C VAL A 32 -26.60 -13.39 15.47
N LYS A 33 -27.43 -13.46 14.42
CA LYS A 33 -27.03 -13.11 13.07
C LYS A 33 -26.79 -11.61 12.91
N ALA A 34 -27.62 -10.76 13.53
CA ALA A 34 -27.42 -9.31 13.54
C ALA A 34 -26.10 -8.94 14.21
N GLU A 35 -25.77 -9.55 15.34
CA GLU A 35 -24.51 -9.33 16.05
C GLU A 35 -23.29 -9.71 15.19
N LEU A 36 -23.35 -10.86 14.51
CA LEU A 36 -22.31 -11.29 13.58
C LEU A 36 -22.13 -10.32 12.40
N LEU A 37 -23.24 -9.82 11.84
CA LEU A 37 -23.20 -8.87 10.73
C LEU A 37 -22.67 -7.51 11.18
N LEU A 38 -23.01 -7.05 12.40
CA LEU A 38 -22.51 -5.81 12.97
C LEU A 38 -21.00 -5.87 13.25
N GLN A 39 -20.48 -7.00 13.71
CA GLN A 39 -19.03 -7.19 13.91
C GLN A 39 -18.22 -7.02 12.63
N ASN A 40 -18.84 -7.25 11.47
CA ASN A 40 -18.21 -7.13 10.15
C ASN A 40 -18.70 -5.91 9.37
N ALA A 41 -19.55 -5.07 9.97
CA ALA A 41 -20.10 -3.90 9.30
C ALA A 41 -19.02 -2.83 9.14
N TYR A 42 -18.91 -2.27 7.94
CA TYR A 42 -18.00 -1.19 7.62
C TYR A 42 -18.81 0.02 7.14
N ALA A 43 -18.67 1.14 7.84
CA ALA A 43 -19.20 2.43 7.39
C ALA A 43 -18.05 3.23 6.76
N PRO A 44 -18.14 3.60 5.46
CA PRO A 44 -17.16 4.49 4.87
C PRO A 44 -17.22 5.88 5.53
N PRO A 45 -16.09 6.59 5.64
CA PRO A 45 -16.08 7.96 6.14
C PRO A 45 -16.95 8.87 5.25
N ASP A 46 -17.67 9.81 5.89
CA ASP A 46 -18.61 10.71 5.22
C ASP A 46 -17.88 11.64 4.24
N PRO A 47 -18.21 11.61 2.93
CA PRO A 47 -17.66 12.54 1.96
C PRO A 47 -18.07 14.00 2.19
N GLY A 48 -19.14 14.23 2.96
CA GLY A 48 -19.71 15.54 3.28
C GLY A 48 -19.38 16.07 4.69
N ALA A 49 -18.73 15.27 5.55
CA ALA A 49 -18.05 15.80 6.72
C ALA A 49 -16.92 16.66 6.18
N ALA A 50 -16.89 17.95 6.58
CA ALA A 50 -16.05 19.02 6.03
C ALA A 50 -14.76 18.49 5.38
N PRO A 51 -14.44 18.87 4.11
CA PRO A 51 -13.33 18.28 3.36
C PRO A 51 -12.06 18.35 4.21
N SER A 52 -11.74 17.24 4.86
CA SER A 52 -10.54 17.14 5.66
C SER A 52 -9.40 17.21 4.66
N PRO A 53 -8.47 18.17 4.78
CA PRO A 53 -7.31 18.23 3.89
C PRO A 53 -6.39 17.01 4.06
N VAL A 54 -6.64 16.16 5.07
CA VAL A 54 -5.90 14.95 5.38
C VAL A 54 -6.77 13.73 5.17
N GLU A 55 -6.28 12.79 4.36
CA GLU A 55 -6.89 11.47 4.15
C GLU A 55 -6.03 10.37 4.79
N LEU A 56 -6.67 9.50 5.58
CA LEU A 56 -6.01 8.33 6.16
C LEU A 56 -6.40 7.07 5.38
N MET A 57 -5.41 6.36 4.87
CA MET A 57 -5.61 5.13 4.11
C MET A 57 -4.47 4.14 4.30
N THR A 58 -4.70 2.89 3.88
CA THR A 58 -3.65 1.87 3.84
C THR A 58 -2.78 2.03 2.60
N VAL A 59 -1.52 1.58 2.66
CA VAL A 59 -0.60 1.60 1.51
C VAL A 59 -1.17 0.86 0.29
N HIS A 60 -1.92 -0.22 0.53
CA HIS A 60 -2.58 -0.97 -0.53
C HIS A 60 -3.63 -0.13 -1.27
N ARG A 61 -4.42 0.67 -0.53
CA ARG A 61 -5.41 1.57 -1.11
C ARG A 61 -4.76 2.76 -1.83
N ALA A 62 -3.57 3.16 -1.41
CA ALA A 62 -2.78 4.21 -2.05
C ALA A 62 -2.12 3.78 -3.38
N LYS A 63 -2.18 2.51 -3.77
CA LYS A 63 -1.53 2.02 -5.00
C LYS A 63 -2.14 2.68 -6.24
N GLY A 64 -1.32 3.38 -7.01
CA GLY A 64 -1.76 4.11 -8.21
C GLY A 64 -2.21 5.55 -7.91
N LEU A 65 -2.19 5.96 -6.64
CA LEU A 65 -2.41 7.34 -6.23
C LEU A 65 -1.06 8.01 -5.91
N GLU A 66 -1.03 9.33 -5.94
CA GLU A 66 0.12 10.16 -5.57
C GLU A 66 -0.37 11.34 -4.72
N PHE A 67 0.46 11.78 -3.77
CA PHE A 67 0.11 12.85 -2.83
C PHE A 67 1.26 13.84 -2.73
N ASP A 68 0.95 15.14 -2.62
CA ASP A 68 1.99 16.18 -2.46
C ASP A 68 2.79 15.95 -1.16
N VAL A 69 2.10 15.65 -0.07
CA VAL A 69 2.69 15.38 1.24
C VAL A 69 2.21 14.04 1.77
N LEU A 70 3.14 13.19 2.20
CA LEU A 70 2.85 11.86 2.73
C LEU A 70 3.44 11.69 4.14
N PHE A 71 2.62 11.19 5.07
CA PHE A 71 3.06 10.78 6.40
C PHE A 71 3.01 9.26 6.50
N LEU A 72 4.15 8.61 6.74
CA LEU A 72 4.27 7.18 6.98
C LEU A 72 4.65 6.92 8.44
N PRO A 73 3.66 6.76 9.33
CA PRO A 73 3.91 6.44 10.73
C PRO A 73 4.25 4.96 10.94
N PHE A 74 4.70 4.65 12.15
CA PHE A 74 4.90 3.29 12.68
C PHE A 74 5.97 2.46 11.97
N LEU A 75 7.08 3.06 11.52
CA LEU A 75 8.20 2.33 10.88
C LEU A 75 8.91 1.30 11.78
N ASP A 76 8.53 1.18 13.04
CA ASP A 76 8.95 0.12 13.97
C ASP A 76 8.12 -1.17 13.87
N TRP A 77 7.12 -1.22 12.98
CA TRP A 77 6.33 -2.43 12.72
C TRP A 77 7.21 -3.60 12.24
N ASN A 78 6.89 -4.82 12.66
CA ASN A 78 7.65 -6.01 12.28
C ASN A 78 6.82 -6.92 11.35
N PRO A 79 7.24 -7.12 10.09
CA PRO A 79 6.56 -8.01 9.15
C PRO A 79 6.52 -9.48 9.61
N LEU A 80 7.42 -9.86 10.52
CA LEU A 80 7.55 -11.20 11.06
C LEU A 80 6.91 -11.36 12.44
N SER A 81 6.26 -10.34 13.02
CA SER A 81 5.67 -10.44 14.35
C SER A 81 4.34 -11.19 14.41
N GLY A 82 3.97 -11.93 13.36
CA GLY A 82 2.86 -12.88 13.40
C GLY A 82 3.10 -13.96 14.45
N GLY A 83 2.69 -13.68 15.69
CA GLY A 83 2.68 -14.56 16.85
C GLY A 83 4.03 -15.21 17.19
N ARG A 84 4.80 -14.63 18.12
CA ARG A 84 5.79 -15.40 18.90
C ARG A 84 5.06 -16.56 19.57
N GLY A 85 5.09 -17.74 18.97
CA GLY A 85 4.41 -18.94 19.48
C GLY A 85 3.50 -19.65 18.48
N SER A 86 3.07 -19.00 17.39
CA SER A 86 2.30 -19.68 16.33
C SER A 86 3.28 -20.43 15.44
N HIS A 87 3.57 -21.68 15.81
CA HIS A 87 4.15 -22.64 14.89
C HIS A 87 2.96 -23.25 14.15
N PRO A 88 2.63 -22.77 12.94
CA PRO A 88 1.51 -23.34 12.23
C PRO A 88 1.76 -24.85 12.07
N PRO A 89 0.72 -25.69 12.23
CA PRO A 89 0.85 -27.14 12.25
C PRO A 89 1.45 -27.68 10.94
N TYR A 90 1.36 -26.92 9.87
CA TYR A 90 2.06 -27.14 8.62
C TYR A 90 2.48 -25.81 7.98
N LEU A 91 3.49 -25.88 7.13
CA LEU A 91 3.93 -24.79 6.25
C LEU A 91 3.77 -25.25 4.81
N LEU A 92 3.36 -24.32 3.96
CA LEU A 92 3.13 -24.56 2.54
C LEU A 92 3.82 -23.46 1.75
N GLU A 93 4.86 -23.83 1.01
CA GLU A 93 5.75 -22.89 0.33
C GLU A 93 6.23 -23.46 -1.01
N ARG A 94 6.43 -22.57 -1.99
CA ARG A 94 7.14 -22.88 -3.24
C ARG A 94 8.62 -22.59 -3.11
N LEU A 95 9.47 -23.43 -3.70
CA LEU A 95 10.90 -23.14 -3.81
C LEU A 95 11.12 -21.91 -4.72
N PRO A 96 12.12 -21.06 -4.41
CA PRO A 96 12.52 -20.01 -5.33
C PRO A 96 12.90 -20.60 -6.70
N GLY A 97 12.26 -20.13 -7.78
CA GLY A 97 12.54 -20.59 -9.14
C GLY A 97 11.75 -21.83 -9.60
N SER A 98 10.91 -22.44 -8.76
CA SER A 98 10.04 -23.54 -9.19
C SER A 98 8.67 -23.05 -9.68
N THR A 99 8.25 -23.44 -10.88
CA THR A 99 6.96 -23.06 -11.49
C THR A 99 5.78 -23.92 -11.03
N GLY A 100 5.99 -25.16 -10.60
CA GLY A 100 4.89 -26.11 -10.36
C GLY A 100 4.60 -26.46 -8.90
N GLU A 101 5.61 -26.89 -8.14
CA GLU A 101 5.36 -27.72 -6.96
C GLU A 101 5.28 -26.92 -5.66
N LEU A 102 4.26 -27.21 -4.86
CA LEU A 102 4.13 -26.75 -3.48
C LEU A 102 4.78 -27.78 -2.56
N LEU A 103 5.68 -27.32 -1.71
CA LEU A 103 6.22 -28.12 -0.63
C LEU A 103 5.38 -27.93 0.62
N ILE A 104 5.09 -29.04 1.30
CA ILE A 104 4.41 -29.05 2.59
C ILE A 104 5.32 -29.66 3.65
N ALA A 105 5.49 -28.96 4.78
CA ALA A 105 6.18 -29.50 5.95
C ALA A 105 5.28 -29.44 7.17
N MET A 106 5.12 -30.56 7.86
CA MET A 106 4.44 -30.62 9.15
C MET A 106 5.35 -30.08 10.25
N ALA A 107 4.75 -29.42 11.24
CA ALA A 107 5.47 -29.02 12.45
C ALA A 107 6.09 -30.25 13.14
N PRO A 108 7.29 -30.13 13.72
CA PRO A 108 7.89 -31.22 14.47
C PRO A 108 7.00 -31.61 15.67
N ASP A 109 6.91 -32.91 15.94
CA ASP A 109 6.27 -33.41 17.15
C ASP A 109 7.06 -32.91 18.37
N ARG A 110 6.37 -32.25 19.32
CA ARG A 110 6.99 -31.72 20.55
C ARG A 110 7.66 -32.80 21.41
N ARG A 111 7.31 -34.08 21.22
CA ARG A 111 7.87 -35.23 21.96
C ARG A 111 9.11 -35.84 21.30
N ARG A 112 9.33 -35.61 20.02
CA ARG A 112 10.50 -36.08 19.27
C ARG A 112 11.32 -34.87 18.88
N ASP A 113 12.35 -34.58 19.68
CA ASP A 113 13.30 -33.49 19.50
C ASP A 113 14.25 -33.71 18.30
N LYS A 114 13.71 -34.16 17.17
CA LYS A 114 14.42 -34.23 15.90
C LYS A 114 14.07 -32.97 15.13
N SER A 115 15.07 -32.10 15.00
CA SER A 115 15.04 -30.91 14.15
C SER A 115 14.34 -31.22 12.82
N ALA A 116 13.12 -30.72 12.63
CA ALA A 116 12.48 -30.76 11.32
C ALA A 116 13.19 -29.75 10.40
N SER A 117 14.36 -30.15 9.90
CA SER A 117 15.22 -29.33 9.04
C SER A 117 14.46 -28.82 7.83
N PHE A 118 13.57 -29.64 7.28
CA PHE A 118 12.66 -29.29 6.19
C PHE A 118 11.62 -28.23 6.60
N TYR A 119 10.99 -28.37 7.78
CA TYR A 119 10.07 -27.34 8.30
C TYR A 119 10.79 -26.01 8.53
N GLN A 120 11.99 -26.05 9.12
CA GLN A 120 12.82 -24.85 9.32
C GLN A 120 13.25 -24.22 7.99
N LEU A 121 13.54 -25.02 6.97
CA LEU A 121 13.84 -24.54 5.63
C LEU A 121 12.63 -23.80 5.02
N LEU A 122 11.45 -24.42 5.01
CA LEU A 122 10.23 -23.80 4.50
C LEU A 122 9.89 -22.53 5.28
N ARG A 123 10.07 -22.54 6.61
CA ARG A 123 9.89 -21.36 7.45
C ARG A 123 10.80 -20.21 7.02
N LYS A 124 12.09 -20.47 6.82
CA LYS A 124 13.05 -19.47 6.36
C LYS A 124 12.69 -18.94 4.97
N ILE A 125 12.21 -19.79 4.07
CA ILE A 125 11.72 -19.38 2.75
C ILE A 125 10.53 -18.41 2.89
N GLY A 126 9.53 -18.78 3.70
CA GLY A 126 8.36 -17.94 3.95
C GLY A 126 8.70 -16.61 4.62
N GLU A 127 9.57 -16.62 5.63
CA GLU A 127 10.07 -15.41 6.30
C GLU A 127 10.78 -14.48 5.30
N ARG A 128 11.66 -15.01 4.44
CA ARG A 128 12.31 -14.22 3.37
C ARG A 128 11.32 -13.62 2.39
N LYS A 129 10.28 -14.36 1.97
CA LYS A 129 9.22 -13.84 1.09
C LYS A 129 8.44 -12.71 1.76
N ARG A 130 8.06 -12.88 3.02
CA ARG A 130 7.35 -11.84 3.79
C ARG A 130 8.19 -10.58 3.96
N LEU A 131 9.48 -10.72 4.27
CA LEU A 131 10.40 -9.59 4.34
C LEU A 131 10.56 -8.88 2.98
N ALA A 132 10.69 -9.65 1.90
CA ALA A 132 10.76 -9.08 0.55
C ALA A 132 9.48 -8.31 0.21
N GLU A 133 8.32 -8.84 0.56
CA GLU A 133 7.04 -8.17 0.33
C GLU A 133 6.89 -6.90 1.17
N ALA A 134 7.28 -6.95 2.45
CA ALA A 134 7.26 -5.78 3.31
C ALA A 134 8.16 -4.66 2.79
N LYS A 135 9.33 -5.00 2.22
CA LYS A 135 10.19 -4.03 1.53
C LYS A 135 9.53 -3.42 0.30
N ARG A 136 8.81 -4.22 -0.50
CA ARG A 136 8.03 -3.71 -1.64
C ARG A 136 6.91 -2.79 -1.20
N ILE A 137 6.19 -3.13 -0.12
CA ILE A 137 5.15 -2.27 0.45
C ILE A 137 5.75 -0.95 0.92
N PHE A 138 6.88 -0.99 1.65
CA PHE A 138 7.57 0.22 2.08
C PHE A 138 8.05 1.06 0.90
N TYR A 139 8.63 0.44 -0.12
CA TYR A 139 9.01 1.12 -1.37
C TYR A 139 7.80 1.80 -2.02
N VAL A 140 6.72 1.04 -2.23
CA VAL A 140 5.48 1.54 -2.83
C VAL A 140 4.93 2.73 -2.05
N ALA A 141 5.00 2.70 -0.71
CA ALA A 141 4.54 3.79 0.15
C ALA A 141 5.45 5.02 0.01
N ALA A 142 6.76 4.85 0.14
CA ALA A 142 7.73 5.95 0.08
C ALA A 142 7.69 6.69 -1.27
N THR A 143 7.42 5.97 -2.37
CA THR A 143 7.32 6.57 -3.71
C THR A 143 5.97 7.21 -4.02
N ARG A 144 5.01 7.26 -3.08
CA ARG A 144 3.73 7.99 -3.29
C ARG A 144 3.84 9.48 -3.05
N ALA A 145 4.88 9.92 -2.33
CA ALA A 145 5.11 11.31 -2.03
C ALA A 145 5.70 12.04 -3.25
N ARG A 146 5.09 13.17 -3.62
CA ARG A 146 5.58 14.02 -4.72
C ARG A 146 6.52 15.13 -4.24
N ARG A 147 6.23 15.76 -3.10
CA ARG A 147 7.05 16.86 -2.56
C ARG A 147 7.71 16.52 -1.24
N SER A 148 6.96 15.99 -0.27
CA SER A 148 7.48 15.75 1.09
C SER A 148 7.04 14.41 1.63
N LEU A 149 7.99 13.68 2.23
CA LEU A 149 7.79 12.40 2.87
C LEU A 149 8.23 12.49 4.34
N TYR A 150 7.29 12.30 5.25
CA TYR A 150 7.54 12.25 6.68
C TYR A 150 7.49 10.80 7.16
N LEU A 151 8.58 10.37 7.80
CA LEU A 151 8.78 9.01 8.29
C LEU A 151 8.85 9.04 9.82
N SER A 152 8.03 8.26 10.51
CA SER A 152 8.08 8.20 11.98
C SER A 152 7.99 6.76 12.51
N GLY A 153 8.64 6.51 13.64
CA GLY A 153 8.67 5.18 14.26
C GLY A 153 9.32 5.22 15.63
N ILE A 154 9.11 4.15 16.40
CA ILE A 154 9.59 4.04 17.78
C ILE A 154 10.90 3.23 17.82
N VAL A 155 11.92 3.77 18.48
CA VAL A 155 13.19 3.09 18.70
C VAL A 155 13.43 2.86 20.19
N ARG A 156 14.15 1.77 20.52
CA ARG A 156 14.63 1.54 21.88
C ARG A 156 16.01 2.15 22.04
N VAL A 157 16.21 2.91 23.11
CA VAL A 157 17.52 3.48 23.46
C VAL A 157 18.09 2.70 24.65
N ARG A 158 19.34 2.22 24.54
CA ARG A 158 20.04 1.54 25.63
C ARG A 158 21.46 2.08 25.71
N ASN A 159 21.86 2.57 26.89
CA ASN A 159 23.19 3.14 27.14
C ASN A 159 23.59 4.27 26.15
N GLY A 160 22.61 5.07 25.68
CA GLY A 160 22.85 6.11 24.68
C GLY A 160 22.96 5.61 23.23
N GLU A 161 22.79 4.30 22.99
CA GLU A 161 22.73 3.75 21.64
C GLU A 161 21.28 3.46 21.24
N ILE A 162 20.92 3.90 20.04
CA ILE A 162 19.63 3.56 19.45
C ILE A 162 19.66 2.14 18.86
N SER A 163 18.60 1.39 19.09
CA SER A 163 18.45 0.00 18.65
C SER A 163 17.10 -0.24 17.98
N PRO A 164 16.99 0.08 16.68
CA PRO A 164 15.82 -0.24 15.88
C PRO A 164 15.59 -1.75 15.78
N ARG A 165 14.34 -2.15 15.50
CA ARG A 165 14.03 -3.55 15.25
C ARG A 165 14.64 -3.96 13.89
N LYS A 166 15.55 -4.93 13.90
CA LYS A 166 16.33 -5.37 12.72
C LYS A 166 15.53 -5.66 11.44
N GLU A 167 14.29 -6.13 11.59
CA GLU A 167 13.42 -6.51 10.48
C GLU A 167 12.24 -5.55 10.23
N SER A 168 12.24 -4.37 10.85
CA SER A 168 11.29 -3.29 10.55
C SER A 168 11.84 -2.35 9.47
N PRO A 169 10.99 -1.52 8.83
CA PRO A 169 11.48 -0.46 7.95
C PRO A 169 12.51 0.46 8.62
N LEU A 170 12.31 0.82 9.89
CA LEU A 170 13.29 1.60 10.65
C LEU A 170 14.63 0.87 10.80
N GLY A 171 14.63 -0.46 10.97
CA GLY A 171 15.85 -1.27 10.97
C GLY A 171 16.54 -1.35 9.61
N TRP A 172 15.78 -1.31 8.51
CA TRP A 172 16.37 -1.24 7.16
C TRP A 172 17.02 0.12 6.92
N LEU A 173 16.40 1.20 7.37
CA LEU A 173 16.97 2.56 7.32
C LEU A 173 18.22 2.64 8.18
N ASP A 174 18.18 2.14 9.41
CA ASP A 174 19.34 2.07 10.32
C ASP A 174 20.51 1.32 9.70
N LYS A 175 20.26 0.15 9.10
CA LYS A 175 21.30 -0.63 8.43
C LYS A 175 21.99 0.13 7.28
N HIS A 176 21.26 1.00 6.59
CA HIS A 176 21.78 1.75 5.45
C HIS A 176 22.47 3.05 5.88
N TYR A 177 21.81 3.82 6.73
CA TYR A 177 22.24 5.16 7.14
C TYR A 177 23.12 5.16 8.39
N GLY A 178 23.13 4.08 9.18
CA GLY A 178 23.87 3.99 10.43
C GLY A 178 23.35 4.99 11.45
N LEU A 179 22.11 4.84 11.90
CA LEU A 179 21.49 5.81 12.80
C LEU A 179 22.17 5.73 14.18
N LYS A 180 22.58 6.88 14.72
CA LYS A 180 23.24 7.03 16.01
C LYS A 180 22.64 8.18 16.80
N GLN A 181 22.79 8.12 18.12
CA GLN A 181 22.52 9.26 18.97
C GLN A 181 23.83 10.03 19.19
N SER A 182 23.79 11.35 19.00
CA SER A 182 24.89 12.26 19.35
C SER A 182 24.98 12.46 20.86
N GLU A 183 26.12 12.98 21.35
CA GLU A 183 26.31 13.35 22.76
C GLU A 183 25.26 14.36 23.25
N ASN A 184 24.77 15.20 22.33
CA ASN A 184 23.72 16.20 22.60
C ASN A 184 22.29 15.60 22.60
N GLY A 185 22.15 14.29 22.40
CA GLY A 185 20.87 13.59 22.37
C GLY A 185 20.14 13.61 21.02
N GLU A 186 20.71 14.26 20.00
CA GLU A 186 20.15 14.35 18.64
C GLU A 186 20.34 13.05 17.84
N LEU A 187 19.44 12.81 16.88
CA LEU A 187 19.55 11.69 15.95
C LEU A 187 20.46 12.08 14.78
N VAL A 188 21.56 11.36 14.60
CA VAL A 188 22.52 11.54 13.52
C VAL A 188 22.60 10.24 12.72
N ALA A 189 23.05 10.29 11.47
CA ALA A 189 23.40 9.09 10.73
C ALA A 189 24.81 9.22 10.14
N GLU A 190 25.51 8.09 10.09
CA GLU A 190 26.87 8.01 9.53
C GLU A 190 26.90 8.29 8.03
N ASN A 191 25.88 7.82 7.29
CA ASN A 191 25.81 7.88 5.83
C ASN A 191 24.61 8.74 5.36
N ASN A 192 24.36 9.87 6.00
CA ASN A 192 23.20 10.69 5.68
C ASN A 192 23.52 11.86 4.76
N SER A 193 22.95 11.84 3.55
CA SER A 193 23.04 12.95 2.60
C SER A 193 21.71 13.67 2.35
N PHE A 194 20.58 13.15 2.87
CA PHE A 194 19.25 13.57 2.41
C PHE A 194 18.13 13.58 3.47
N LEU A 195 18.29 12.92 4.62
CA LEU A 195 17.22 12.81 5.62
C LEU A 195 17.35 13.90 6.69
N ASP A 196 16.29 14.67 6.92
CA ASP A 196 16.16 15.45 8.16
C ASP A 196 15.77 14.51 9.30
N LEU A 197 16.66 14.39 10.28
CA LEU A 197 16.53 13.44 11.39
C LEU A 197 16.24 14.18 12.69
N HIS A 198 15.21 13.72 13.40
CA HIS A 198 14.81 14.27 14.68
C HIS A 198 14.55 13.14 15.68
N LEU A 199 15.06 13.29 16.91
CA LEU A 199 14.70 12.43 18.03
C LEU A 199 13.76 13.19 18.95
N ASN A 200 12.53 12.70 19.13
CA ASN A 200 11.50 13.33 19.97
C ASN A 200 11.44 14.86 19.79
N PRO A 201 11.20 15.35 18.55
CA PRO A 201 11.14 16.78 18.31
C PRO A 201 10.08 17.41 19.22
N VAL A 202 10.41 18.54 19.82
CA VAL A 202 9.44 19.32 20.59
C VAL A 202 8.39 19.79 19.60
N LEU A 203 7.16 19.32 19.78
CA LEU A 203 6.03 19.81 19.02
C LEU A 203 5.67 21.19 19.58
N THR A 204 6.03 22.23 18.85
CA THR A 204 5.46 23.55 19.11
C THR A 204 3.97 23.45 18.81
N SER A 205 3.11 23.61 19.81
CA SER A 205 1.68 23.69 19.59
C SER A 205 1.41 24.90 18.70
N VAL A 206 1.06 24.66 17.44
CA VAL A 206 0.44 25.67 16.60
C VAL A 206 -0.96 25.85 17.16
N ASP A 207 -1.32 27.07 17.53
CA ASP A 207 -2.66 27.39 18.02
C ASP A 207 -3.65 27.06 16.88
N PRO A 208 -4.57 26.10 17.05
CA PRO A 208 -5.43 25.63 15.96
C PRO A 208 -6.36 26.72 15.40
N ASP A 209 -6.56 27.82 16.15
CA ASP A 209 -7.31 29.00 15.73
C ASP A 209 -6.44 30.09 15.07
N GLU A 210 -5.11 29.92 15.03
CA GLU A 210 -4.25 30.81 14.25
C GLU A 210 -4.44 30.45 12.77
N PRO A 211 -5.02 31.35 11.95
CA PRO A 211 -5.21 31.06 10.53
C PRO A 211 -3.83 30.73 9.98
N ALA A 212 -3.70 29.56 9.34
CA ALA A 212 -2.49 29.17 8.64
C ALA A 212 -2.05 30.38 7.82
N LYS A 213 -0.97 31.05 8.23
CA LYS A 213 -0.44 32.21 7.50
C LYS A 213 -0.30 31.72 6.08
N ALA A 214 -0.98 32.39 5.16
CA ALA A 214 -0.78 32.14 3.74
C ALA A 214 0.73 32.25 3.53
N THR A 215 1.39 31.12 3.33
CA THR A 215 2.79 31.12 2.98
C THR A 215 2.81 31.82 1.64
N ASP A 216 3.35 33.04 1.59
CA ASP A 216 3.59 33.72 0.32
C ASP A 216 4.51 32.78 -0.46
N LEU A 217 3.91 32.04 -1.38
CA LEU A 217 4.65 31.21 -2.30
C LEU A 217 5.55 32.18 -3.07
N PRO A 218 6.85 31.88 -3.21
CA PRO A 218 7.70 32.69 -4.08
C PRO A 218 7.05 32.76 -5.46
N GLU A 219 7.22 33.89 -6.14
CA GLU A 219 6.72 34.04 -7.50
C GLU A 219 7.13 32.82 -8.33
N PRO A 220 6.17 32.15 -8.99
CA PRO A 220 6.46 30.93 -9.73
C PRO A 220 7.58 31.20 -10.71
N LEU A 221 8.59 30.33 -10.72
CA LEU A 221 9.66 30.40 -11.71
C LEU A 221 9.03 30.50 -13.10
N PRO A 222 9.51 31.40 -13.98
CA PRO A 222 9.05 31.47 -15.35
C PRO A 222 9.42 30.15 -16.04
N PHE A 223 8.48 29.22 -16.02
CA PHE A 223 8.55 27.93 -16.69
C PHE A 223 7.83 28.07 -18.03
N GLU A 224 8.62 28.12 -19.10
CA GLU A 224 8.08 27.91 -20.44
C GLU A 224 8.17 26.40 -20.72
N PRO A 225 7.05 25.67 -20.79
CA PRO A 225 7.08 24.26 -21.15
C PRO A 225 7.73 24.12 -22.53
N GLU A 226 8.79 23.33 -22.63
CA GLU A 226 9.27 22.89 -23.94
C GLU A 226 8.11 22.22 -24.68
N PRO A 227 7.83 22.62 -25.93
CA PRO A 227 6.76 22.02 -26.69
C PRO A 227 7.05 20.53 -26.85
N LEU A 228 6.11 19.70 -26.40
CA LEU A 228 6.20 18.25 -26.56
C LEU A 228 6.42 17.94 -28.05
N PRO A 229 7.34 17.01 -28.41
CA PRO A 229 7.62 16.68 -29.81
C PRO A 229 6.47 15.94 -30.50
N TYR A 230 5.34 15.76 -29.81
CA TYR A 230 4.14 15.11 -30.30
C TYR A 230 2.90 15.84 -29.78
N ASN A 231 1.87 15.89 -30.62
CA ASN A 231 0.55 16.33 -30.19
C ASN A 231 -0.18 15.18 -29.52
N THR A 232 -0.60 15.39 -28.28
CA THR A 232 -1.52 14.48 -27.58
C THR A 232 -2.94 14.83 -27.98
N VAL A 233 -3.60 13.93 -28.71
CA VAL A 233 -5.00 14.06 -29.08
C VAL A 233 -5.80 13.22 -28.09
N ALA A 234 -6.75 13.83 -27.39
CA ALA A 234 -7.65 13.09 -26.49
C ALA A 234 -8.56 12.15 -27.30
N PRO A 235 -8.96 10.97 -26.77
CA PRO A 235 -9.84 10.03 -27.47
C PRO A 235 -11.18 10.64 -27.92
N SER A 236 -11.66 11.67 -27.23
CA SER A 236 -12.87 12.43 -27.59
C SER A 236 -12.68 13.35 -28.80
N GLN A 237 -11.45 13.74 -29.11
CA GLN A 237 -11.09 14.59 -30.25
C GLN A 237 -10.67 13.77 -31.48
N LEU A 238 -10.56 12.44 -31.34
CA LEU A 238 -10.33 11.53 -32.47
C LEU A 238 -11.55 11.44 -33.39
N THR A 239 -12.77 11.69 -32.89
CA THR A 239 -14.00 11.54 -33.68
C THR A 239 -14.12 12.60 -34.79
N GLU A 240 -13.67 13.84 -34.54
CA GLU A 240 -13.74 14.93 -35.54
C GLU A 240 -12.67 14.79 -36.65
N LYS A 241 -11.55 14.13 -36.36
CA LYS A 241 -10.48 13.91 -37.36
C LYS A 241 -10.67 12.66 -38.20
N VAL A 242 -11.50 11.72 -37.73
CA VAL A 242 -11.84 10.51 -38.50
C VAL A 242 -12.77 10.84 -39.66
N GLU A 243 -13.65 11.85 -39.56
CA GLU A 243 -14.51 12.26 -40.69
C GLU A 243 -13.74 12.89 -41.86
N GLN A 244 -12.61 13.56 -41.60
CA GLN A 244 -11.75 14.11 -42.67
C GLN A 244 -10.84 13.07 -43.34
N LEU A 245 -10.70 11.88 -42.74
CA LEU A 245 -9.96 10.74 -43.29
C LEU A 245 -10.87 9.69 -43.91
N GLN A 246 -12.19 9.94 -44.01
CA GLN A 246 -13.14 9.09 -44.75
C GLN A 246 -13.04 9.25 -46.27
N GLY A 247 -11.81 9.40 -46.77
CA GLY A 247 -11.48 9.13 -48.15
C GLY A 247 -10.54 7.93 -48.15
N GLU A 248 -11.06 6.79 -48.59
CA GLU A 248 -10.35 5.55 -48.95
C GLU A 248 -10.27 4.41 -47.90
N GLU A 249 -10.99 3.34 -48.27
CA GLU A 249 -10.83 1.93 -47.94
C GLU A 249 -11.39 1.40 -46.60
N ASP A 250 -12.66 0.97 -46.69
CA ASP A 250 -13.31 0.00 -45.83
C ASP A 250 -12.55 -1.34 -45.91
N ASP A 251 -11.52 -1.52 -45.08
CA ASP A 251 -10.70 -2.74 -45.03
C ASP A 251 -11.51 -3.90 -44.42
N PRO A 252 -11.99 -4.86 -45.22
CA PRO A 252 -12.84 -5.96 -44.73
C PRO A 252 -12.06 -6.91 -43.81
N TYR A 253 -10.74 -6.77 -43.72
CA TYR A 253 -9.86 -7.58 -42.88
C TYR A 253 -9.50 -6.91 -41.55
N ALA A 254 -9.99 -5.72 -41.23
CA ALA A 254 -9.68 -5.03 -39.98
C ALA A 254 -10.02 -5.88 -38.73
N ARG A 255 -11.17 -6.58 -38.79
CA ARG A 255 -11.60 -7.50 -37.72
C ARG A 255 -10.74 -8.77 -37.65
N ALA A 256 -10.30 -9.28 -38.80
CA ALA A 256 -9.40 -10.43 -38.88
C ALA A 256 -8.01 -10.09 -38.33
N ARG A 257 -7.47 -8.91 -38.69
CA ARG A 257 -6.21 -8.39 -38.16
C ARG A 257 -6.26 -8.23 -36.65
N GLY A 258 -7.28 -7.58 -36.11
CA GLY A 258 -7.44 -7.42 -34.65
C GLY A 258 -7.49 -8.76 -33.90
N THR A 259 -8.13 -9.76 -34.48
CA THR A 259 -8.20 -11.12 -33.90
C THR A 259 -6.83 -11.81 -33.92
N VAL A 260 -6.07 -11.67 -35.02
CA VAL A 260 -4.72 -12.24 -35.14
C VAL A 260 -3.74 -11.53 -34.20
N THR A 261 -3.78 -10.20 -34.12
CA THR A 261 -2.91 -9.41 -33.23
C THR A 261 -3.20 -9.72 -31.76
N HIS A 262 -4.47 -9.87 -31.39
CA HIS A 262 -4.84 -10.23 -30.02
C HIS A 262 -4.37 -11.65 -29.66
N ARG A 263 -4.48 -12.61 -30.57
CA ARG A 263 -3.95 -13.96 -30.34
C ARG A 263 -2.42 -14.00 -30.29
N LEU A 264 -1.74 -13.19 -31.10
CA LEU A 264 -0.28 -13.10 -31.10
C LEU A 264 0.25 -12.54 -29.76
N LEU A 265 -0.42 -11.50 -29.23
CA LEU A 265 -0.09 -10.92 -27.92
C LEU A 265 -0.39 -11.88 -26.77
N GLU A 266 -1.49 -12.64 -26.86
CA GLU A 266 -1.81 -13.68 -25.89
C GLU A 266 -0.77 -14.83 -25.89
N TYR A 267 -0.21 -15.14 -27.07
CA TYR A 267 0.84 -16.16 -27.21
C TYR A 267 2.19 -15.68 -26.67
N LEU A 268 2.58 -14.44 -26.96
CA LEU A 268 3.81 -13.82 -26.43
C LEU A 268 3.77 -13.70 -24.91
N GLY A 269 2.59 -13.50 -24.31
CA GLY A 269 2.41 -13.47 -22.86
C GLY A 269 2.57 -14.84 -22.16
N LYS A 270 2.64 -15.94 -22.92
CA LYS A 270 2.81 -17.31 -22.38
C LYS A 270 4.25 -17.85 -22.52
N GLU A 271 5.18 -17.08 -23.08
CA GLU A 271 6.61 -17.41 -23.29
C GLU A 271 6.90 -18.69 -24.13
N ASP A 272 5.96 -19.18 -24.95
CA ASP A 272 6.24 -20.27 -25.90
C ASP A 272 6.84 -19.74 -27.23
N PRO A 273 7.83 -20.43 -27.84
CA PRO A 273 8.39 -20.02 -29.12
C PRO A 273 7.38 -20.22 -30.26
N MET A 274 7.32 -19.23 -31.16
CA MET A 274 6.41 -19.23 -32.31
C MET A 274 6.60 -20.47 -33.19
N PRO A 275 5.50 -21.09 -33.68
CA PRO A 275 5.62 -22.18 -34.63
C PRO A 275 6.23 -21.69 -35.95
N PRO A 276 7.01 -22.53 -36.66
CA PRO A 276 7.57 -22.14 -37.94
C PRO A 276 6.44 -21.96 -38.96
N THR A 277 6.51 -20.85 -39.68
CA THR A 277 5.63 -20.46 -40.79
C THR A 277 5.67 -21.45 -41.94
#